data_AF-A0A2D7C3L6-F1
#
_entry.id   AF-A0A2D7C3L6-F1
#
_cell.length_a   1.000
_cell.length_b   1.000
_cell.length_c   1.000
_cell.angle_alpha   90.00
_cell.angle_beta   90.00
_cell.angle_gamma   90.00
#
_symmetry.space_group_name_H-M   'P 1'
#
loop_
_entity.id
_entity.type
_entity.pdbx_description
1 polymer ?
#
loop_
_entity_poly.entity_id
_entity_poly.type
_entity_poly.pdbx_seq_one_letter_code
_entity_poly.pdbx_strand_id
1 'polypeptide(L)' 'MCEGTREDGSIIESNDPQWFKLNSIAKQSKDHPEEWLKQSEVYGDLFQNTLFVNSFTHWLQELYEKGVEQTINKYISN' A
#
# COMPACT_ATOMS: atom_id res chain seq x y z
N MET A 1 -0.09 -1.70 8.38
CA MET A 1 -0.26 -0.79 7.23
C MET A 1 0.26 0.58 7.66
N CYS A 2 1.12 1.23 6.88
CA CYS A 2 1.72 2.52 7.27
C CYS A 2 0.69 3.67 7.33
N GLU A 3 -0.49 3.51 6.71
CA GLU A 3 -1.61 4.47 6.78
C GLU A 3 -2.05 4.77 8.23
N GLY A 4 -1.85 3.80 9.14
CA GLY A 4 -2.06 3.98 10.57
C GLY A 4 -3.38 3.41 11.11
N THR A 5 -4.24 2.86 10.26
CA THR A 5 -5.52 2.26 10.66
C THR A 5 -5.60 0.80 10.21
N ARG A 6 -6.16 -0.06 11.07
CA ARG A 6 -6.53 -1.44 10.70
C ARG A 6 -7.91 -1.46 10.03
N GLU A 7 -8.23 -2.58 9.40
CA GLU A 7 -9.52 -2.79 8.75
C GLU A 7 -10.71 -2.70 9.74
N ASP A 8 -10.50 -3.06 11.01
CA ASP A 8 -11.49 -2.91 12.09
C ASP A 8 -11.59 -1.50 12.68
N GLY A 9 -10.85 -0.53 12.13
CA GLY A 9 -10.81 0.86 12.58
C GLY A 9 -9.88 1.14 13.77
N SER A 10 -9.23 0.11 14.33
CA SER A 10 -8.26 0.33 15.42
C SER A 10 -6.97 0.98 14.91
N ILE A 11 -6.36 1.79 15.76
CA ILE A 11 -5.15 2.55 15.42
C ILE A 11 -3.90 1.66 15.53
N ILE A 12 -2.97 1.87 14.60
CA ILE A 12 -1.61 1.35 14.65
C ILE A 12 -0.70 2.46 15.18
N GLU A 13 -0.08 2.21 16.33
CA GLU A 13 0.91 3.11 16.92
C GLU A 13 2.18 3.20 16.07
N SER A 14 2.87 4.34 16.18
CA SER A 14 4.13 4.57 15.48
C SER A 14 5.18 3.51 15.82
N ASN A 15 5.59 2.71 14.83
CA ASN A 15 6.51 1.59 15.00
C ASN A 15 7.75 1.63 14.10
N ASP A 16 7.94 2.72 13.33
CA ASP A 16 9.07 2.92 12.43
C ASP A 16 9.72 4.30 12.66
N PRO A 17 11.06 4.45 12.63
CA PRO A 17 11.71 5.76 12.77
C PRO A 17 11.26 6.80 11.72
N GLN A 18 10.83 6.36 10.54
CA GLN A 18 10.29 7.21 9.47
C GLN A 18 8.76 7.29 9.48
N TRP A 19 8.10 6.91 10.58
CA TRP A 19 6.63 6.78 10.65
C TRP A 19 5.88 7.96 10.05
N PHE A 20 6.23 9.20 10.41
CA PHE A 20 5.52 10.38 9.92
C PHE A 20 5.55 10.49 8.38
N LYS A 21 6.72 10.23 7.78
CA LYS A 21 6.91 10.22 6.33
C LYS A 21 6.11 9.09 5.69
N LEU A 22 6.29 7.86 6.18
CA LEU A 22 5.63 6.67 5.64
C LEU A 22 4.10 6.77 5.76
N ASN A 23 3.59 7.31 6.86
CA ASN A 23 2.17 7.53 7.10
C ASN A 23 1.57 8.51 6.09
N SER A 24 2.26 9.63 5.86
CA SER A 24 1.83 10.63 4.89
C SER A 24 1.77 10.07 3.47
N ILE A 25 2.78 9.29 3.05
CA ILE A 25 2.82 8.68 1.72
C ILE A 25 1.76 7.56 1.61
N ALA A 26 1.59 6.73 2.64
CA ALA A 26 0.58 5.67 2.66
C ALA A 26 -0.85 6.21 2.52
N LYS A 27 -1.15 7.36 3.15
CA LYS A 27 -2.45 8.04 3.00
C LYS A 27 -2.68 8.52 1.57
N GLN A 28 -1.67 9.13 0.93
CA GLN A 28 -1.75 9.54 -0.48
C GLN A 28 -1.89 8.32 -1.41
N SER A 29 -1.22 7.23 -1.08
CA SER A 29 -1.20 6.00 -1.88
C SER A 29 -2.54 5.27 -1.93
N LYS A 30 -3.50 5.64 -1.07
CA LYS A 30 -4.87 5.15 -1.17
C LYS A 30 -5.52 5.55 -2.49
N ASP A 31 -5.34 6.81 -2.91
CA ASP A 31 -5.91 7.35 -4.14
C ASP A 31 -4.89 7.36 -5.29
N HIS A 32 -3.59 7.36 -4.97
CA HIS A 32 -2.48 7.36 -5.92
C HIS A 32 -1.44 6.27 -5.58
N PRO A 33 -1.75 4.97 -5.81
CA PRO A 33 -0.89 3.85 -5.40
C PRO A 33 0.57 3.96 -5.82
N GLU A 34 0.86 4.57 -6.96
CA GLU A 34 2.21 4.78 -7.46
C GLU A 34 3.08 5.66 -6.54
N GLU A 35 2.49 6.54 -5.71
CA GLU A 35 3.23 7.38 -4.77
C GLU A 35 4.01 6.54 -3.75
N TRP A 36 3.49 5.38 -3.37
CA TRP A 36 4.22 4.45 -2.49
C TRP A 36 5.53 3.98 -3.13
N LEU A 37 5.51 3.72 -4.44
CA LEU A 37 6.64 3.19 -5.19
C LEU A 37 7.67 4.24 -5.58
N LYS A 38 7.33 5.54 -5.50
CA LYS A 38 8.25 6.67 -5.79
C LYS A 38 9.32 6.88 -4.70
N GLN A 39 9.23 6.16 -3.58
CA GLN A 39 10.22 6.16 -2.50
C GLN A 39 11.52 5.47 -2.96
N SER A 40 12.35 6.19 -3.73
CA SER A 40 13.56 5.66 -4.38
C SER A 40 14.59 5.06 -3.42
N GLU A 41 14.63 5.51 -2.18
CA GLU A 41 15.47 4.99 -1.11
C GLU A 41 15.04 3.60 -0.63
N VAL A 42 13.79 3.19 -0.90
CA VAL A 42 13.25 1.86 -0.57
C VAL A 42 13.15 1.00 -1.84
N TYR A 43 12.64 1.58 -2.92
CA TYR A 43 12.22 0.84 -4.12
C TYR A 43 13.11 1.09 -5.36
N GLY A 44 14.09 1.99 -5.28
CA GLY A 44 14.92 2.33 -6.44
C GLY A 44 14.10 2.93 -7.59
N ASP A 45 14.26 2.35 -8.79
CA ASP A 45 13.59 2.76 -10.02
C ASP A 45 12.29 1.98 -10.30
N LEU A 46 11.79 1.19 -9.34
CA LEU A 46 10.66 0.29 -9.55
C LEU A 46 9.38 0.99 -10.02
N PHE A 47 9.18 2.27 -9.67
CA PHE A 47 8.05 3.07 -10.18
C PHE A 47 8.07 3.23 -11.71
N GLN A 48 9.22 3.03 -12.37
CA GLN A 48 9.35 3.09 -13.83
C GLN A 48 8.92 1.78 -14.51
N ASN A 49 8.79 0.69 -13.75
CA ASN A 49 8.30 -0.58 -14.27
C ASN A 49 6.77 -0.61 -14.29
N THR A 50 6.18 -0.29 -15.45
CA THR A 50 4.72 -0.23 -15.62
C THR A 50 4.00 -1.52 -15.25
N LEU A 51 4.59 -2.70 -15.49
CA LEU A 51 3.97 -3.98 -15.11
C LEU A 51 3.87 -4.13 -13.60
N PHE A 52 4.93 -3.72 -12.89
CA PHE A 52 4.93 -3.74 -11.43
C PHE A 52 3.96 -2.72 -10.85
N VAL A 53 3.98 -1.47 -11.35
CA VAL A 53 3.07 -0.41 -10.91
C VAL A 53 1.61 -0.83 -11.10
N ASN A 54 1.26 -1.41 -12.25
CA ASN A 54 -0.10 -1.88 -12.51
C ASN A 54 -0.51 -3.00 -11.54
N SER A 55 0.40 -3.96 -11.29
CA SER A 55 0.14 -5.06 -10.36
C SER A 55 -0.04 -4.55 -8.93
N PHE A 56 0.84 -3.67 -8.46
CA PHE A 56 0.76 -3.06 -7.13
C PHE A 56 -0.54 -2.26 -6.97
N THR A 57 -0.87 -1.43 -7.97
CA THR A 57 -2.09 -0.62 -7.99
C THR A 57 -3.33 -1.49 -7.88
N HIS A 58 -3.42 -2.55 -8.69
CA HIS A 58 -4.54 -3.48 -8.65
C HIS A 58 -4.73 -4.07 -7.26
N TRP A 59 -3.68 -4.63 -6.66
CA TRP A 59 -3.80 -5.29 -5.36
C TRP A 59 -4.03 -4.31 -4.21
N LEU A 60 -3.46 -3.10 -4.25
CA LEU A 60 -3.73 -2.09 -3.24
C LEU A 60 -5.20 -1.62 -3.29
N GLN A 61 -5.76 -1.45 -4.49
CA GLN A 61 -7.18 -1.11 -4.67
C GLN A 61 -8.09 -2.22 -4.16
N GLU A 62 -7.81 -3.50 -4.47
CA GLU A 62 -8.58 -4.63 -3.94
C GLU A 62 -8.57 -4.66 -2.41
N LEU A 63 -7.41 -4.39 -1.78
CA LEU A 63 -7.32 -4.31 -0.31
C LEU A 63 -8.22 -3.22 0.27
N TYR A 64 -8.28 -2.04 -0.34
CA TYR A 64 -9.14 -0.96 0.12
C TYR A 64 -10.63 -1.18 -0.17
N GLU A 65 -10.97 -1.86 -1.27
CA GLU A 65 -12.36 -2.08 -1.69
C GLU A 65 -13.01 -3.31 -1.06
N LYS A 66 -12.24 -4.39 -0.87
CA LYS A 66 -12.74 -5.72 -0.50
C LYS A 66 -12.23 -6.22 0.85
N GLY A 67 -11.19 -5.60 1.39
CA GLY A 67 -10.55 -6.05 2.61
C GLY A 67 -9.53 -7.15 2.38
N VAL A 68 -8.76 -7.46 3.43
CA VAL A 68 -7.61 -8.36 3.35
C VAL A 68 -8.03 -9.79 2.98
N GLU A 69 -9.05 -10.32 3.65
CA GLU A 69 -9.47 -11.72 3.50
C GLU A 69 -9.94 -12.03 2.07
N GLN A 70 -10.82 -11.19 1.52
CA GLN A 70 -11.33 -11.37 0.15
C GLN A 70 -10.21 -11.21 -0.88
N THR A 71 -9.31 -10.25 -0.68
CA THR A 71 -8.18 -10.02 -1.59
C THR A 71 -7.23 -11.21 -1.63
N ILE A 72 -6.91 -11.81 -0.48
CA ILE A 72 -6.06 -13.01 -0.41
C ILE A 72 -6.75 -14.19 -1.09
N ASN A 73 -8.04 -14.42 -0.80
CA ASN A 73 -8.80 -15.49 -1.45
C ASN A 73 -8.81 -15.35 -2.97
N LYS A 74 -8.95 -14.12 -3.48
CA LYS A 74 -8.84 -13.81 -4.91
C LYS A 74 -7.45 -14.11 -5.45
N TYR A 75 -6.39 -13.70 -4.76
CA TYR A 75 -5.00 -13.89 -5.19
C TYR A 75 -4.65 -15.37 -5.39
N ILE A 76 -5.08 -16.24 -4.47
CA ILE A 76 -4.76 -17.69 -4.50
C ILE A 76 -5.69 -18.52 -5.38
N SER A 77 -6.79 -17.95 -5.89
CA SER A 77 -7.75 -18.65 -6.75
C SER A 77 -7.44 -18.52 -8.24
N ASN A 78 -6.38 -17.79 -8.59
CA ASN A 78 -5.87 -17.63 -9.96
C ASN A 78 -4.83 -18.70 -10.32
#